data_AF-A0A147EZ03-F1
#
_entry.id   AF-A0A147EZ03-F1
#
_cell.length_a   1.000
_cell.length_b   1.000
_cell.length_c   1.000
_cell.angle_alpha   90.00
_cell.angle_beta   90.00
_cell.angle_gamma   90.00
#
_symmetry.space_group_name_H-M   'P 1'
#
loop_
_entity.id
_entity.type
_entity.pdbx_description
1 polymer ?
#
loop_
_entity_poly.entity_id
_entity_poly.type
_entity_poly.pdbx_seq_one_letter_code
_entity_poly.pdbx_strand_id
1 'polypeptide(L)'
;MTKRIDHARVAQENLDVVGSRPMLPEVAAVTATAALVHATLALVEQQRIANLIALVALSGNESVQESSFDEGSTLASAGMHALIEYVRTPATPFSGPDDVPEIRPDIREGLGL
;
A
#
# COMPACT_ATOMS: atom_id res chain seq x y z
N MET A 1 -8.67 -3.59 15.65
CA MET A 1 -7.85 -3.78 14.43
C MET A 1 -8.76 -4.38 13.37
N THR A 2 -9.16 -3.58 12.39
CA THR A 2 -9.93 -4.04 11.22
C THR A 2 -9.01 -4.89 10.34
N LYS A 3 -9.43 -6.11 10.02
CA LYS A 3 -8.72 -7.01 9.10
C LYS A 3 -8.67 -6.31 7.74
N ARG A 4 -7.49 -5.90 7.27
CA ARG A 4 -7.34 -5.21 5.99
C ARG A 4 -7.57 -6.22 4.86
N ILE A 5 -8.33 -5.82 3.85
CA ILE A 5 -8.71 -6.70 2.74
C ILE A 5 -7.74 -6.45 1.60
N ASP A 6 -7.05 -7.50 1.15
CA ASP A 6 -6.33 -7.48 -0.12
C ASP A 6 -7.33 -7.45 -1.26
N HIS A 7 -7.59 -6.24 -1.76
CA HIS A 7 -8.55 -6.04 -2.85
C HIS A 7 -8.06 -6.62 -4.18
N ALA A 8 -6.75 -6.72 -4.42
CA ALA A 8 -6.22 -7.30 -5.65
C ALA A 8 -6.48 -8.81 -5.68
N ARG A 9 -6.16 -9.51 -4.60
CA ARG A 9 -6.45 -10.95 -4.46
C ARG A 9 -7.94 -11.24 -4.51
N VAL A 10 -8.77 -10.46 -3.80
CA VAL A 10 -10.23 -10.67 -3.83
C VAL A 10 -10.82 -10.41 -5.22
N ALA A 11 -10.27 -9.48 -6.00
CA ALA A 11 -10.68 -9.28 -7.39
C ALA A 11 -10.35 -10.52 -8.24
N GLN A 12 -9.14 -11.07 -8.11
CA GLN A 12 -8.73 -12.29 -8.81
C GLN A 12 -9.60 -13.48 -8.42
N GLU A 13 -9.83 -13.69 -7.13
CA GLU A 13 -10.69 -14.77 -6.63
C GLU A 13 -12.11 -14.70 -7.21
N ASN A 14 -12.68 -13.49 -7.32
CA ASN A 14 -14.00 -13.30 -7.92
C ASN A 14 -14.00 -13.59 -9.42
N LEU A 15 -12.96 -13.20 -10.16
CA LEU A 15 -12.84 -13.51 -11.59
C LEU A 15 -12.65 -15.02 -11.83
N ASP A 16 -11.82 -15.66 -11.02
CA ASP A 16 -11.60 -17.10 -11.06
C ASP A 16 -12.90 -17.86 -10.80
N VAL A 17 -13.71 -17.39 -9.84
CA VAL A 17 -15.04 -17.94 -9.57
C VAL A 17 -15.93 -17.88 -10.80
N VAL A 18 -15.97 -16.76 -11.52
CA VAL A 18 -16.78 -16.59 -12.74
C VAL A 18 -16.28 -17.52 -13.86
N GLY A 19 -14.97 -17.70 -14.00
CA GLY A 19 -14.37 -18.53 -15.05
C GLY A 19 -14.38 -20.05 -14.78
N SER A 20 -14.51 -20.48 -13.53
CA SER A 20 -14.25 -21.87 -13.12
C SER A 20 -15.47 -22.77 -12.98
N ARG A 21 -16.70 -22.23 -12.97
CA ARG A 21 -17.91 -23.03 -12.72
C ARG A 21 -19.15 -22.48 -13.43
N PRO A 22 -20.09 -23.37 -13.86
CA PRO A 22 -21.39 -22.94 -14.36
C PRO A 22 -22.16 -22.17 -13.28
N MET A 23 -22.73 -21.04 -13.66
CA MET A 23 -23.54 -20.19 -12.77
C MET A 23 -24.63 -19.47 -13.55
N LEU A 24 -25.67 -19.02 -12.84
CA LEU A 24 -26.73 -18.22 -13.42
C LEU A 24 -26.18 -16.88 -13.94
N PRO A 25 -26.69 -16.34 -15.05
CA PRO A 25 -26.21 -15.07 -15.61
C PRO A 25 -26.23 -13.91 -14.62
N GLU A 26 -27.25 -13.81 -13.75
CA GLU A 26 -27.30 -12.72 -12.77
C GLU A 26 -26.20 -12.86 -11.71
N VAL A 27 -25.88 -14.09 -11.30
CA VAL A 27 -24.82 -14.36 -10.32
C VAL A 27 -23.45 -14.02 -10.92
N ALA A 28 -23.20 -14.44 -12.17
CA ALA A 28 -21.98 -14.10 -12.89
C ALA A 28 -21.77 -12.58 -13.00
N ALA A 29 -22.83 -11.84 -13.35
CA ALA A 29 -22.78 -10.40 -13.47
C ALA A 29 -22.47 -9.70 -12.15
N VAL A 30 -23.10 -10.14 -11.05
CA VAL A 30 -22.83 -9.59 -9.70
C VAL A 30 -21.41 -9.89 -9.26
N THR A 31 -20.91 -11.12 -9.44
CA THR A 31 -19.55 -11.49 -9.06
C THR A 31 -18.50 -10.76 -9.90
N ALA A 32 -18.72 -10.60 -11.21
CA ALA A 32 -17.85 -9.80 -12.06
C ALA A 32 -17.84 -8.33 -11.65
N THR A 33 -19.00 -7.76 -11.28
CA THR A 33 -19.09 -6.39 -10.77
C THR A 33 -18.34 -6.24 -9.45
N ALA A 34 -18.45 -7.20 -8.53
CA ALA A 34 -17.68 -7.21 -7.30
C ALA A 34 -16.16 -7.26 -7.58
N ALA A 35 -15.73 -8.09 -8.53
CA ALA A 35 -14.33 -8.12 -8.95
C ALA A 35 -13.84 -6.75 -9.45
N LEU A 36 -14.65 -6.06 -10.27
CA LEU A 36 -14.31 -4.72 -10.77
C LEU A 36 -14.20 -3.68 -9.65
N VAL A 37 -15.08 -3.72 -8.66
CA VAL A 37 -15.01 -2.84 -7.48
C VAL A 37 -13.70 -3.08 -6.72
N HIS A 38 -13.37 -4.34 -6.45
CA HIS A 38 -12.13 -4.71 -5.77
C HIS A 38 -10.89 -4.31 -6.59
N ALA A 39 -10.89 -4.53 -7.89
CA ALA A 39 -9.80 -4.09 -8.77
C ALA A 39 -9.62 -2.55 -8.74
N THR A 40 -10.72 -1.80 -8.72
CA THR A 40 -10.68 -0.33 -8.64
C THR A 40 -10.10 0.14 -7.30
N LEU A 41 -10.50 -0.49 -6.18
CA LEU A 41 -9.95 -0.19 -4.87
C LEU A 41 -8.46 -0.52 -4.79
N ALA A 42 -8.03 -1.62 -5.40
CA ALA A 42 -6.62 -1.96 -5.51
C ALA A 42 -5.83 -0.89 -6.28
N LEU A 43 -6.35 -0.39 -7.41
CA LEU A 43 -5.71 0.69 -8.17
C LEU A 43 -5.57 2.00 -7.38
N VAL A 44 -6.60 2.38 -6.61
CA VAL A 44 -6.54 3.56 -5.74
C VAL A 44 -5.46 3.40 -4.68
N GLU A 45 -5.31 2.20 -4.09
CA GLU A 45 -4.26 1.93 -3.12
C GLU A 45 -2.87 1.95 -3.76
N GLN A 46 -2.70 1.43 -4.98
CA GLN A 46 -1.45 1.55 -5.73
C GLN A 46 -1.08 3.01 -5.98
N GLN A 47 -2.04 3.84 -6.38
CA GLN A 47 -1.79 5.27 -6.59
C GLN A 47 -1.42 5.97 -5.27
N ARG A 48 -2.06 5.60 -4.16
CA ARG A 48 -1.71 6.13 -2.83
C ARG A 48 -0.26 5.78 -2.47
N ILE A 49 0.15 4.53 -2.67
CA ILE A 49 1.53 4.07 -2.42
C ILE A 49 2.51 4.81 -3.35
N ALA A 50 2.19 4.93 -4.64
CA ALA A 50 3.02 5.66 -5.60
C ALA A 50 3.20 7.15 -5.20
N ASN A 51 2.14 7.80 -4.74
CA ASN A 51 2.20 9.17 -4.23
C ASN A 51 3.10 9.27 -2.99
N LEU A 52 3.01 8.33 -2.06
CA LEU A 52 3.90 8.30 -0.89
C LEU A 52 5.37 8.11 -1.29
N ILE A 53 5.65 7.20 -2.23
CA ILE A 53 7.00 7.00 -2.76
C ILE A 53 7.51 8.28 -3.43
N ALA A 54 6.69 8.95 -4.23
CA ALA A 54 7.06 10.21 -4.89
C ALA A 54 7.36 11.32 -3.87
N LEU A 55 6.54 11.46 -2.82
CA LEU A 55 6.78 12.43 -1.74
C LEU A 55 8.10 12.17 -1.02
N VAL A 56 8.43 10.90 -0.75
CA VAL A 56 9.72 10.54 -0.14
C VAL A 56 10.89 10.76 -1.10
N ALA A 57 10.75 10.42 -2.38
CA ALA A 57 11.80 10.60 -3.37
C ALA A 57 12.15 12.07 -3.62
N LEU A 58 11.17 12.98 -3.58
CA LEU A 58 11.38 14.42 -3.71
C LEU A 58 12.28 15.00 -2.61
N SER A 59 12.32 14.36 -1.44
CA SER A 59 13.13 14.79 -0.30
C SER A 59 14.62 14.52 -0.42
N GLY A 60 15.00 13.54 -1.27
CA GLY A 60 16.40 13.22 -1.58
C GLY A 60 17.01 14.12 -2.65
N ASN A 61 16.23 15.07 -3.21
CA ASN A 61 16.68 15.97 -4.25
C ASN A 61 17.07 17.33 -3.62
N GLU A 62 18.37 17.59 -3.46
CA GLU A 62 18.92 18.77 -2.77
C GLU A 62 18.38 20.10 -3.31
N SER A 63 18.05 20.18 -4.61
CA SER A 63 17.51 21.40 -5.23
C SER A 63 16.10 21.77 -4.77
N VAL A 64 15.33 20.84 -4.18
CA VAL A 64 13.98 21.08 -3.66
C VAL A 64 14.03 21.53 -2.20
N GLN A 65 15.11 21.20 -1.48
CA GLN A 65 15.29 21.58 -0.08
C GLN A 65 15.57 23.08 0.11
N GLU A 66 16.21 23.74 -0.87
CA GLU A 66 16.58 25.16 -0.77
C GLU A 66 15.38 26.13 -0.89
N SER A 67 14.27 25.75 -1.54
CA SER A 67 13.14 26.67 -1.78
C SER A 67 11.98 26.55 -0.79
N SER A 68 11.91 25.47 0.00
CA SER A 68 10.80 25.22 0.94
C SER A 68 11.34 24.67 2.25
N PHE A 69 11.95 25.54 3.05
CA PHE A 69 12.69 25.15 4.26
C PHE A 69 11.85 24.55 5.41
N ASP A 70 10.54 24.31 5.24
CA ASP A 70 9.70 23.78 6.34
C ASP A 70 8.60 22.79 5.92
N GLU A 71 7.87 23.04 4.82
CA GLU A 71 6.75 22.15 4.41
C GLU A 71 7.18 20.94 3.57
N GLY A 72 8.19 21.08 2.71
CA GLY A 72 8.65 19.98 1.86
C GLY A 72 9.35 18.87 2.65
N SER A 73 10.12 19.23 3.67
CA SER A 73 10.83 18.30 4.56
C SER A 73 9.86 17.57 5.51
N THR A 74 8.82 18.24 5.99
CA THR A 74 7.81 17.64 6.87
C THR A 74 6.89 16.67 6.12
N LEU A 75 6.47 16.99 4.90
CA LEU A 75 5.68 16.09 4.06
C LEU A 75 6.47 14.84 3.65
N ALA A 76 7.76 15.00 3.34
CA ALA A 76 8.65 13.88 3.06
C ALA A 76 8.84 12.94 4.25
N SER A 77 9.10 13.52 5.43
CA SER A 77 9.21 12.76 6.68
C SER A 77 7.91 12.02 7.00
N ALA A 78 6.76 12.67 6.85
CA ALA A 78 5.44 12.05 7.00
C ALA A 78 5.22 10.92 5.98
N GLY A 79 5.65 11.11 4.73
CA GLY A 79 5.63 10.09 3.69
C GLY A 79 6.48 8.88 4.07
N MET A 80 7.69 9.11 4.60
CA MET A 80 8.58 8.04 5.05
C MET A 80 7.94 7.25 6.19
N HIS A 81 7.47 7.92 7.24
CA HIS A 81 6.74 7.29 8.34
C HIS A 81 5.46 6.57 7.92
N ALA A 82 4.84 6.97 6.81
CA ALA A 82 3.71 6.25 6.24
C ALA A 82 4.13 5.01 5.45
N LEU A 83 5.36 4.95 4.92
CA LEU A 83 5.89 3.83 4.14
C LEU A 83 6.54 2.73 4.99
N ILE A 84 7.18 3.11 6.11
CA ILE A 84 7.98 2.19 6.94
C ILE A 84 7.35 1.92 8.31
N GLU A 85 7.68 0.78 8.88
CA GLU A 85 7.56 0.50 10.31
C GLU A 85 8.93 0.08 10.86
N TYR A 86 9.16 0.37 12.14
CA TYR A 86 10.36 -0.09 12.83
C TYR A 86 10.08 -1.45 13.47
N VAL A 87 10.74 -2.49 12.97
CA VAL A 87 10.52 -3.85 13.45
C VAL A 87 11.24 -4.06 14.77
N ARG A 88 10.45 -4.33 15.82
CA ARG A 88 10.97 -4.67 17.13
C ARG A 88 11.35 -6.14 17.14
N THR A 89 12.61 -6.44 17.40
CA THR A 89 13.06 -7.81 17.65
C THR A 89 13.11 -8.07 19.16
N PRO A 90 13.15 -9.33 19.63
CA PRO A 90 13.42 -9.62 21.03
C PRO A 90 14.74 -9.02 21.54
N ALA A 91 15.68 -8.70 20.64
CA ALA A 91 16.95 -8.04 20.95
C ALA A 91 16.86 -6.50 20.99
N THR A 92 15.83 -5.90 20.39
CA THR A 92 15.55 -4.46 20.39
C THR A 92 14.15 -4.14 20.97
N PRO A 93 13.90 -4.44 22.26
CA PRO A 93 12.60 -4.20 22.89
C PRO A 93 12.28 -2.71 23.11
N PHE A 94 13.30 -1.84 23.06
CA PHE A 94 13.18 -0.39 23.12
C PHE A 94 13.72 0.21 21.83
N SER A 95 13.07 1.25 21.34
CA SER A 95 13.50 1.95 20.13
C SER A 95 14.91 2.48 20.30
N GLY A 96 15.82 1.91 19.53
CA GLY A 96 17.25 2.13 19.61
C GLY A 96 17.85 2.47 18.26
N PRO A 97 19.13 2.91 18.23
CA PRO A 97 19.83 3.21 16.99
C PRO A 97 19.99 1.99 16.05
N ASP A 98 19.73 0.79 16.56
CA ASP A 98 19.81 -0.48 15.83
C ASP A 98 18.45 -0.93 15.24
N ASP A 99 17.37 -0.17 15.42
CA ASP A 99 16.07 -0.48 14.80
C ASP A 99 16.16 -0.31 13.29
N VAL A 100 15.91 -1.40 12.55
CA VAL A 100 15.94 -1.39 11.09
C VAL A 100 14.54 -0.99 10.58
N PRO A 101 14.43 0.06 9.75
CA PRO A 101 13.17 0.39 9.10
C PRO A 101 12.83 -0.68 8.06
N GLU A 102 11.63 -1.25 8.14
CA GLU A 102 11.09 -2.13 7.14
C GLU A 102 9.91 -1.49 6.41
N ILE A 103 9.71 -1.81 5.13
CA ILE A 103 8.48 -1.44 4.42
C ILE A 103 7.31 -2.08 5.15
N ARG A 104 6.29 -1.29 5.47
CA ARG A 104 5.10 -1.78 6.16
C ARG A 104 4.49 -2.96 5.41
N PRO A 105 4.03 -4.02 6.10
CA PRO A 105 3.50 -5.23 5.49
C PRO A 105 2.38 -4.95 4.47
N ASP A 106 1.52 -3.96 4.73
CA ASP A 106 0.42 -3.60 3.83
C ASP A 106 0.91 -2.99 2.50
N ILE A 107 2.01 -2.26 2.54
CA ILE A 107 2.62 -1.68 1.35
C ILE A 107 3.43 -2.73 0.61
N ARG A 108 4.09 -3.62 1.36
CA ARG A 108 4.79 -4.78 0.79
C ARG A 108 3.83 -5.68 0.01
N GLU A 109 2.67 -6.01 0.60
CA GLU A 109 1.59 -6.74 -0.06
C GLU A 109 1.06 -6.01 -1.29
N GLY A 110 0.78 -4.70 -1.17
CA GLY A 110 0.39 -3.88 -2.32
C GLY A 110 1.42 -3.90 -3.45
N LEU A 111 2.70 -3.84 -3.15
CA LEU A 111 3.78 -3.86 -4.14
C LEU A 111 4.12 -5.28 -4.66
N GLY A 112 3.55 -6.33 -4.08
CA GLY A 112 3.87 -7.73 -4.42
C GLY A 112 5.28 -8.16 -3.99
N LEU A 113 5.78 -7.63 -2.87
CA LEU A 113 7.12 -7.87 -2.31
C LEU A 113 7.14 -8.91 -1.18
#